data_AF-A0A2M7RIX5-F1
#
_entry.id   AF-A0A2M7RIX5-F1
#
_cell.length_a   1.000
_cell.length_b   1.000
_cell.length_c   1.000
_cell.angle_alpha   90.00
_cell.angle_beta   90.00
_cell.angle_gamma   90.00
#
_symmetry.space_group_name_H-M   'P 1'
#
loop_
_entity.id
_entity.type
_entity.pdbx_description
1 polymer ?
#
loop_
_entity_poly.entity_id
_entity_poly.type
_entity_poly.pdbx_seq_one_letter_code
_entity_poly.pdbx_strand_id
1 'polypeptide(L)' 'MRTCERCGKTSIMAGKRKKLRGKYNPTHTVRRYPNLQWIKVSGKRMFVCANCFKIITKSAKG' A
#
# COMPACT_ATOMS: atom_id res chain seq x y z
N MET A 1 12.74 3.67 5.08
CA MET A 1 11.27 3.75 4.87
C MET A 1 10.93 2.82 3.72
N ARG A 2 9.98 1.87 3.87
CA ARG A 2 9.66 0.94 2.78
C ARG A 2 8.76 1.67 1.77
N THR A 3 9.15 1.65 0.51
CA THR A 3 8.49 2.37 -0.58
C THR A 3 8.21 1.41 -1.72
N CYS A 4 7.10 1.61 -2.44
CA CYS A 4 6.88 0.85 -3.67
C CYS A 4 7.87 1.33 -4.74
N GLU A 5 8.73 0.43 -5.22
CA GLU A 5 9.76 0.75 -6.22
C GLU A 5 9.17 1.13 -7.60
N ARG A 6 7.92 0.73 -7.88
CA ARG A 6 7.23 1.05 -9.15
C ARG A 6 6.48 2.38 -9.15
N CYS A 7 5.79 2.72 -8.06
CA CYS A 7 4.88 3.90 -8.02
C CYS A 7 5.22 4.91 -6.93
N GLY A 8 6.31 4.71 -6.19
CA GLY A 8 6.75 5.62 -5.14
C GLY A 8 5.84 5.67 -3.90
N LYS A 9 4.81 4.83 -3.79
CA LYS A 9 3.91 4.83 -2.63
C LYS A 9 4.68 4.61 -1.32
N THR A 10 4.56 5.58 -0.43
CA THR A 10 5.13 5.60 0.92
C THR A 10 4.05 5.54 1.98
N SER A 11 4.45 5.44 3.25
CA SER A 11 3.52 5.59 4.37
C SER A 11 3.08 7.03 4.55
N ILE A 12 1.80 7.23 4.89
CA ILE A 12 1.22 8.56 5.14
C ILE A 12 0.70 8.66 6.57
N MET A 13 0.66 9.88 7.11
CA MET A 13 -0.08 10.18 8.34
C MET A 13 -1.53 10.53 7.97
N ALA A 14 -2.49 9.85 8.58
CA ALA A 14 -3.91 10.11 8.31
C ALA A 14 -4.73 10.06 9.60
N GLY A 15 -5.72 10.94 9.72
CA GLY A 15 -6.68 10.94 10.82
C GLY A 15 -7.49 9.63 10.87
N LYS A 16 -7.54 8.99 12.03
CA LYS A 16 -8.47 7.89 12.27
C LYS A 16 -9.84 8.47 12.61
N ARG A 17 -10.91 7.81 12.16
CA ARG A 17 -12.28 8.11 12.54
C ARG A 17 -12.92 6.87 13.15
N LYS A 18 -13.75 7.06 14.18
CA LYS A 18 -14.54 6.00 14.81
C LYS A 18 -16.01 6.31 14.60
N LYS A 19 -16.79 5.33 14.13
CA LYS A 19 -18.24 5.45 14.02
C LYS A 19 -18.86 5.29 15.40
N LEU A 20 -19.57 6.30 15.86
CA LEU A 20 -20.32 6.29 17.12
C LEU A 20 -21.74 6.73 16.84
N ARG A 21 -22.72 5.90 17.21
CA ARG A 21 -24.17 6.20 17.14
C ARG A 21 -24.60 6.94 15.85
N GLY A 22 -24.08 6.51 14.70
CA GLY A 22 -24.44 7.06 13.37
C GLY A 22 -23.44 8.03 12.73
N LYS A 23 -22.53 8.66 13.48
CA LYS A 23 -21.56 9.64 12.95
C LYS A 23 -20.11 9.16 13.06
N TYR A 24 -19.27 9.53 12.09
CA TYR A 24 -17.82 9.31 12.15
C TYR A 24 -17.13 10.48 12.86
N ASN A 25 -16.63 10.24 14.06
CA ASN A 25 -15.89 11.25 14.83
C ASN A 25 -14.38 11.08 14.62
N PRO A 26 -13.63 12.16 14.38
CA PRO A 26 -12.17 12.12 14.34
C PRO A 26 -11.61 11.70 15.70
N THR A 27 -10.52 10.93 15.69
CA THR A 27 -9.80 10.54 16.90
C THR A 27 -8.35 11.02 16.79
N HIS A 28 -7.37 10.12 16.83
CA HIS A 28 -5.95 10.43 16.69
C HIS A 28 -5.48 10.17 15.25
N THR A 29 -4.39 10.82 14.84
CA THR A 29 -3.70 10.52 13.59
C THR A 29 -2.90 9.23 13.73
N VAL A 30 -2.97 8.35 12.74
CA VAL A 30 -2.18 7.11 12.67
C VAL A 30 -1.37 7.07 11.38
N ARG A 31 -0.21 6.43 11.44
CA ARG A 31 0.55 6.10 10.24
C ARG A 31 -0.14 4.96 9.49
N ARG A 32 -0.41 5.17 8.20
CA ARG A 32 -0.98 4.16 7.29
C ARG A 32 0.13 3.70 6.35
N TYR A 33 0.42 2.40 6.38
CA TYR A 33 1.43 1.81 5.52
C TYR A 33 0.78 1.26 4.24
N PRO A 34 1.42 1.45 3.07
CA PRO A 34 1.00 0.75 1.87
C PRO A 34 1.19 -0.76 2.05
N ASN A 35 0.30 -1.56 1.47
CA ASN A 35 0.44 -3.02 1.42
C ASN A 35 1.56 -3.37 0.42
N LEU A 36 2.81 -3.39 0.91
CA LEU A 36 4.01 -3.70 0.16
C LEU A 36 4.31 -5.20 0.24
N GLN A 37 4.61 -5.80 -0.91
CA GLN A 37 4.91 -7.21 -1.08
C GLN A 37 6.24 -7.38 -1.81
N TRP A 38 6.96 -8.44 -1.46
CA TRP A 38 8.13 -8.87 -2.20
C TRP A 38 7.71 -9.61 -3.46
N ILE A 39 8.31 -9.24 -4.59
CA ILE A 39 8.10 -9.93 -5.85
C ILE A 39 9.46 -10.21 -6.49
N LYS A 40 9.52 -11.25 -7.33
CA LYS A 40 10.72 -11.59 -8.11
C LYS A 40 10.44 -11.24 -9.58
N VAL A 41 11.23 -10.33 -10.13
CA VAL A 41 11.15 -9.91 -11.55
C VAL A 41 12.54 -10.08 -12.14
N SER A 42 12.64 -10.88 -13.21
CA SER A 42 13.90 -11.12 -13.92
C SER A 42 15.08 -11.48 -13.00
N GLY A 43 14.84 -12.36 -12.02
CA GLY A 43 15.85 -12.80 -11.06
C GLY A 43 16.07 -11.89 -9.85
N LYS A 44 15.64 -10.62 -9.90
CA LYS A 44 15.81 -9.66 -8.80
C LYS A 44 14.55 -9.58 -7.93
N ARG A 45 14.74 -9.34 -6.63
CA ARG A 45 13.64 -9.07 -5.70
C ARG A 45 13.39 -7.57 -5.62
N MET A 46 12.13 -7.17 -5.69
CA MET A 46 11.71 -5.77 -5.52
C MET A 46 10.49 -5.66 -4.61
N PHE A 47 10.39 -4.56 -3.88
CA PHE A 47 9.21 -4.23 -3.07
C PHE A 47 8.19 -3.45 -3.88
N VAL A 48 6.98 -3.99 -4.03
CA VAL A 48 5.88 -3.31 -4.74
C VAL A 48 4.59 -3.32 -3.95
N CYS A 49 3.72 -2.33 -4.15
CA CYS A 49 2.40 -2.36 -3.54
C CYS A 49 1.50 -3.41 -4.20
N ALA A 50 0.50 -3.91 -3.48
CA ALA A 50 -0.42 -4.94 -3.96
C ALA A 50 -1.10 -4.60 -5.31
N ASN A 51 -1.41 -3.32 -5.57
CA ASN A 51 -1.99 -2.90 -6.85
C ASN A 51 -0.97 -3.02 -7.99
N CYS A 52 0.28 -2.61 -7.75
CA CYS A 52 1.37 -2.77 -8.72
C CYS A 52 1.69 -4.24 -8.98
N PHE A 53 1.68 -5.07 -7.94
CA PHE A 53 1.86 -6.52 -8.08
C PHE A 53 0.82 -7.12 -9.03
N LYS A 54 -0.48 -6.84 -8.83
CA LYS A 54 -1.55 -7.32 -9.71
C LYS A 54 -1.35 -6.94 -11.17
N ILE A 55 -0.86 -5.72 -11.45
CA ILE A 55 -0.58 -5.27 -12.82
C ILE A 55 0.60 -6.07 -13.39
N ILE A 56 1.69 -6.23 -12.63
CA ILE A 56 2.89 -6.96 -13.10
C ILE A 56 2.54 -8.41 -13.43
N THR A 57 1.77 -9.09 -12.58
CA THR A 57 1.40 -10.48 -12.80
C THR A 57 0.38 -10.67 -13.91
N LYS A 58 -0.48 -9.67 -14.17
CA LYS A 58 -1.40 -9.70 -15.31
C LYS A 58 -0.65 -9.56 -16.64
N SER A 59 0.32 -8.65 -16.73
CA SER A 59 1.15 -8.47 -17.93
C SER A 59 2.03 -9.68 -18.25
N ALA A 60 2.41 -10.48 -17.25
CA ALA A 60 3.21 -11.70 -17.45
C ALA A 60 2.40 -12.92 -17.92
N LYS A 61 1.06 -12.84 -17.94
CA LYS A 61 0.16 -13.91 -18.37
C LYS A 61 -0.44 -13.70 -19.76
N GLY A 62 -0.06 -12.60 -20.43
CA GLY A 62 -0.49 -12.27 -21.79
C GLY A 62 0.55 -12.67 -22.82
#